data_AF-A0A5E4TFZ8-F1
#
_entry.id   AF-A0A5E4TFZ8-F1
#
_cell.length_a   1.000
_cell.length_b   1.000
_cell.length_c   1.000
_cell.angle_alpha   90.00
_cell.angle_beta   90.00
_cell.angle_gamma   90.00
#
_symmetry.space_group_name_H-M   'P 1'
#
loop_
_entity.id
_entity.type
_entity.pdbx_description
1 polymer ?
#
loop_
_entity_poly.entity_id
_entity_poly.type
_entity_poly.pdbx_seq_one_letter_code
_entity_poly.pdbx_strand_id
1 'polypeptide(L)'
;MVWHVYEFEKTDSSFLGMFGLNEWKERLGVDSGQAAVELIDAELADALDSAREAGWRGEVQGEPHIFVLPAEQDFQFGFAWNGAGTTVLAPRALPWMTPKHVAPS
;
A
#
# COMPACT_ATOMS: atom_id res chain seq x y z
N MET A 1 4.49 9.75 -7.83
CA MET A 1 5.15 9.32 -6.58
C MET A 1 5.98 8.09 -6.93
N VAL A 2 7.11 7.79 -6.25
CA VAL A 2 7.90 6.59 -6.58
C VAL A 2 7.46 5.41 -5.71
N TRP A 3 6.75 4.46 -6.29
CA TRP A 3 6.29 3.26 -5.60
C TRP A 3 7.35 2.16 -5.60
N HIS A 4 7.48 1.51 -4.44
CA HIS A 4 8.40 0.42 -4.18
C HIS A 4 7.59 -0.84 -3.88
N VAL A 5 7.79 -1.89 -4.66
CA VAL A 5 7.11 -3.16 -4.51
C VAL A 5 8.02 -4.15 -3.81
N TYR A 6 7.54 -4.71 -2.71
CA TYR A 6 8.19 -5.76 -1.95
C TYR A 6 7.32 -7.00 -2.00
N GLU A 7 7.95 -8.16 -2.18
CA GLU A 7 7.26 -9.43 -2.09
C GLU A 7 8.10 -10.41 -1.29
N PHE A 8 7.47 -11.11 -0.36
CA PHE A 8 8.13 -12.07 0.51
C PHE A 8 7.19 -13.22 0.89
N GLU A 9 7.77 -14.27 1.46
CA GLU A 9 7.02 -15.44 1.89
C GLU A 9 5.93 -15.04 2.89
N LYS A 10 4.77 -15.69 2.78
CA LYS A 10 3.66 -15.46 3.69
C LYS A 10 4.08 -15.75 5.11
N THR A 11 3.67 -14.86 6.01
CA THR A 11 3.80 -15.08 7.45
C THR A 11 2.41 -14.97 8.07
N ASP A 12 2.10 -15.87 9.00
CA ASP A 12 0.73 -16.02 9.54
C ASP A 12 0.25 -14.79 10.32
N SER A 13 1.18 -13.94 10.80
CA SER A 13 0.87 -12.86 11.73
C SER A 13 1.06 -11.44 11.19
N SER A 14 1.61 -11.24 9.99
CA SER A 14 2.20 -9.94 9.62
C SER A 14 1.25 -8.74 9.55
N PHE A 15 -0.05 -8.96 9.43
CA PHE A 15 -1.02 -7.87 9.25
C PHE A 15 -2.27 -7.99 10.13
N LEU A 16 -2.30 -8.91 11.10
CA LEU A 16 -3.50 -9.17 11.92
C LEU A 16 -3.95 -7.95 12.75
N GLY A 17 -3.04 -7.02 13.05
CA GLY A 17 -3.36 -5.79 13.77
C GLY A 17 -3.62 -4.57 12.86
N MET A 18 -3.56 -4.73 11.54
CA MET A 18 -3.73 -3.62 10.60
C MET A 18 -5.16 -3.58 10.07
N PHE A 19 -5.69 -2.36 9.92
CA PHE A 19 -7.00 -2.18 9.33
C PHE A 19 -7.00 -2.58 7.86
N GLY A 20 -8.08 -3.24 7.45
CA GLY A 20 -8.44 -3.35 6.04
C GLY A 20 -8.73 -1.95 5.47
N LEU A 21 -8.49 -1.78 4.18
CA LEU A 21 -8.68 -0.50 3.50
C LEU A 21 -10.11 0.04 3.63
N ASN A 22 -11.13 -0.82 3.55
CA ASN A 22 -12.53 -0.41 3.67
C ASN A 22 -12.86 0.06 5.10
N GLU A 23 -12.38 -0.66 6.11
CA GLU A 23 -12.53 -0.23 7.52
C GLU A 23 -11.82 1.11 7.75
N TRP A 24 -10.64 1.30 7.18
CA TRP A 24 -9.92 2.57 7.26
C TRP A 24 -10.70 3.70 6.57
N LYS A 25 -11.22 3.46 5.36
CA LYS A 25 -12.01 4.44 4.59
C LYS A 25 -13.30 4.83 5.30
N GLU A 26 -13.98 3.89 5.95
CA GLU A 26 -15.18 4.17 6.75
C GLU A 26 -14.86 5.15 7.89
N ARG A 27 -13.81 4.87 8.66
CA ARG A 27 -13.37 5.75 9.76
C ARG A 27 -12.94 7.11 9.25
N LEU A 28 -12.15 7.15 8.18
CA LEU A 28 -11.67 8.38 7.60
C LEU A 28 -12.80 9.23 7.00
N GLY A 29 -13.81 8.60 6.41
CA GLY A 29 -14.99 9.28 5.89
C GLY A 29 -15.79 9.98 6.99
N VAL A 30 -15.87 9.37 8.18
CA VAL A 30 -16.52 9.97 9.36
C VAL A 30 -15.69 11.14 9.90
N ASP A 31 -14.36 10.97 10.02
CA ASP A 31 -13.49 11.94 10.69
C ASP A 31 -13.07 13.12 9.79
N SER A 32 -12.81 12.85 8.51
CA SER A 32 -12.18 13.77 7.56
C SER A 32 -12.99 14.01 6.28
N GLY A 33 -14.10 13.31 6.10
CA GLY A 33 -15.02 13.48 4.97
C GLY A 33 -14.60 12.77 3.68
N GLN A 34 -15.44 12.89 2.66
CA GLN A 34 -15.33 12.11 1.43
C GLN A 34 -14.06 12.39 0.60
N ALA A 35 -13.55 13.63 0.61
CA ALA A 35 -12.35 13.98 -0.14
C ALA A 35 -11.10 13.21 0.32
N ALA A 36 -11.01 12.89 1.62
CA ALA A 36 -9.92 12.10 2.17
C ALA A 36 -10.00 10.63 1.73
N VAL A 37 -11.22 10.09 1.59
CA VAL A 37 -11.47 8.75 1.04
C VAL A 37 -11.07 8.68 -0.43
N GLU A 38 -11.45 9.68 -1.22
CA GLU A 38 -11.10 9.78 -2.64
C GLU A 38 -9.58 9.87 -2.87
N LEU A 39 -8.85 10.56 -1.99
CA LEU A 39 -7.40 10.61 -2.02
C LEU A 39 -6.77 9.21 -1.86
N ILE A 40 -7.26 8.42 -0.90
CA ILE A 40 -6.75 7.06 -0.68
C ILE A 40 -7.03 6.16 -1.89
N ASP A 41 -8.23 6.25 -2.48
CA ASP A 41 -8.57 5.48 -3.68
C ASP A 41 -7.67 5.88 -4.87
N ALA A 42 -7.34 7.17 -5.00
CA ALA A 42 -6.40 7.67 -6.01
C ALA A 42 -4.96 7.17 -5.78
N GLU A 43 -4.47 7.19 -4.54
CA GLU A 43 -3.13 6.67 -4.21
C GLU A 43 -3.03 5.15 -4.42
N LEU A 44 -4.09 4.40 -4.11
CA LEU A 44 -4.11 2.96 -4.40
C LEU A 44 -4.04 2.69 -5.90
N ALA A 45 -4.79 3.45 -6.71
CA ALA A 45 -4.74 3.32 -8.16
C ALA A 45 -3.33 3.63 -8.71
N ASP A 46 -2.74 4.75 -8.26
CA ASP A 46 -1.37 5.16 -8.62
C ASP A 46 -0.35 4.08 -8.25
N ALA A 47 -0.46 3.49 -7.06
CA ALA A 47 0.41 2.43 -6.59
C ALA A 47 0.35 1.18 -7.48
N LEU A 48 -0.85 0.74 -7.84
CA LEU A 48 -1.06 -0.45 -8.67
C LEU A 48 -0.57 -0.24 -10.10
N ASP A 49 -0.84 0.92 -10.70
CA ASP A 49 -0.42 1.23 -12.06
C ASP A 49 1.10 1.39 -12.14
N SER A 50 1.70 2.13 -11.19
CA SER A 50 3.15 2.30 -11.08
C SER A 50 3.87 0.95 -10.89
N ALA A 51 3.32 0.06 -10.05
CA ALA A 51 3.87 -1.28 -9.87
C ALA A 51 3.85 -2.07 -11.19
N ARG A 52 2.74 -2.03 -11.94
CA ARG A 52 2.62 -2.72 -13.24
C ARG A 52 3.62 -2.20 -14.26
N GLU A 53 3.81 -0.89 -14.33
CA GLU A 53 4.81 -0.26 -15.20
C GLU A 53 6.24 -0.68 -14.83
N ALA A 54 6.51 -0.88 -13.53
CA ALA A 54 7.77 -1.42 -13.02
C ALA A 54 7.98 -2.92 -13.29
N GLY A 55 7.07 -3.54 -14.05
CA GLY A 55 7.13 -4.95 -14.42
C GLY A 55 6.53 -5.90 -13.39
N TRP A 56 5.88 -5.40 -12.34
CA TRP A 56 5.13 -6.25 -11.42
C TRP A 56 3.88 -6.80 -12.12
N ARG A 57 3.82 -8.12 -12.28
CA ARG A 57 2.69 -8.83 -12.92
C ARG A 57 1.79 -9.56 -11.92
N GLY A 58 2.08 -9.41 -10.63
CA GLY A 58 1.39 -10.13 -9.58
C GLY A 58 -0.09 -9.80 -9.51
N GLU A 59 -0.88 -10.76 -9.07
CA GLU A 59 -2.27 -10.55 -8.73
C GLU A 59 -2.39 -10.34 -7.22
N VAL A 60 -3.07 -9.27 -6.83
CA VAL A 60 -3.50 -9.07 -5.44
C VAL A 60 -4.86 -9.72 -5.26
N GLN A 61 -4.97 -10.60 -4.26
CA GLN A 61 -6.23 -11.23 -3.88
C GLN A 61 -6.67 -10.71 -2.53
N GLY A 62 -7.97 -10.40 -2.43
CA GLY A 62 -8.57 -9.88 -1.21
C GLY A 62 -8.35 -8.38 -1.01
N GLU A 63 -8.84 -7.91 0.13
CA GLU A 63 -8.74 -6.52 0.54
C GLU A 63 -7.32 -6.18 1.02
N PRO A 64 -6.72 -5.07 0.56
CA PRO A 64 -5.46 -4.60 1.14
C PRO A 64 -5.65 -4.13 2.57
N HIS A 65 -4.59 -4.28 3.36
CA HIS A 65 -4.38 -3.49 4.56
C HIS A 65 -3.65 -2.20 4.21
N ILE A 66 -3.90 -1.15 4.98
CA ILE A 66 -3.27 0.17 4.81
C ILE A 66 -2.34 0.48 5.99
N PHE A 67 -1.19 1.09 5.69
CA PHE A 67 -0.28 1.65 6.70
C PHE A 67 0.13 3.07 6.32
N VAL A 68 0.61 3.81 7.31
CA VAL A 68 1.03 5.21 7.15
C VAL A 68 2.53 5.31 7.36
N LEU A 69 3.23 5.96 6.44
CA LEU A 69 4.64 6.31 6.58
C LEU A 69 4.77 7.82 6.86
N PRO A 70 5.58 8.22 7.84
CA PRO A 70 5.89 9.63 8.03
C PRO A 70 6.77 10.15 6.89
N ALA A 71 6.43 11.33 6.38
CA ALA A 71 7.28 12.12 5.49
C ALA A 71 7.52 13.51 6.08
N GLU A 72 8.40 14.30 5.46
CA GLU A 72 8.86 15.58 6.03
C GLU A 72 7.75 16.61 6.20
N GLN A 73 6.73 16.57 5.33
CA GLN A 73 5.66 17.56 5.27
C GLN A 73 4.26 16.95 5.38
N ASP A 74 4.15 15.64 5.12
CA ASP A 74 2.89 14.92 5.01
C ASP A 74 3.01 13.47 5.52
N PHE A 75 1.86 12.81 5.58
CA PHE A 75 1.76 11.38 5.78
C PHE A 75 1.46 10.73 4.43
N GLN A 76 2.16 9.64 4.12
CA GLN A 76 1.97 8.91 2.87
C GLN A 76 1.43 7.52 3.17
N PHE A 77 0.53 7.02 2.31
CA PHE A 77 -0.12 5.74 2.53
C PHE A 77 0.60 4.62 1.77
N GLY A 78 0.71 3.46 2.41
CA GLY A 78 1.19 2.23 1.79
C GLY A 78 0.15 1.13 1.91
N PHE A 79 0.25 0.14 1.02
CA PHE A 79 -0.74 -0.92 0.89
C PHE A 79 -0.08 -2.29 0.98
N ALA A 80 -0.73 -3.22 1.68
CA ALA A 80 -0.22 -4.57 1.88
C ALA A 80 -1.30 -5.63 1.64
N TRP A 81 -0.94 -6.69 0.92
CA TRP A 81 -1.81 -7.85 0.68
C TRP A 81 -1.17 -9.10 1.24
N ASN A 82 -2.00 -9.97 1.83
CA ASN A 82 -1.57 -11.23 2.40
C ASN A 82 -2.25 -12.43 1.71
N GLY A 83 -1.89 -12.67 0.45
CA GLY A 83 -2.41 -13.75 -0.39
C GLY A 83 -1.64 -15.06 -0.19
N ALA A 84 -1.19 -15.66 -1.30
CA ALA A 84 -0.26 -16.80 -1.28
C ALA A 84 1.16 -16.42 -0.80
N GLY A 85 1.53 -15.17 -1.04
CA GLY A 85 2.68 -14.49 -0.43
C GLY A 85 2.23 -13.14 0.11
N THR A 86 3.17 -12.41 0.70
CA THR A 86 2.94 -11.04 1.13
C THR A 86 3.48 -10.07 0.08
N THR A 87 2.63 -9.13 -0.34
CA THR A 87 3.00 -8.04 -1.26
C THR A 87 2.79 -6.70 -0.56
N VAL A 88 3.81 -5.85 -0.56
CA VAL A 88 3.76 -4.50 0.03
C VAL A 88 4.12 -3.48 -1.04
N LEU A 89 3.27 -2.48 -1.22
CA LEU A 89 3.50 -1.32 -2.05
C LEU A 89 3.71 -0.13 -1.12
N ALA A 90 4.91 0.45 -1.15
CA ALA A 90 5.27 1.58 -0.31
C ALA A 90 5.64 2.81 -1.16
N PRO A 91 5.18 4.01 -0.78
CA PRO A 91 5.47 5.26 -1.50
C PRO A 91 6.91 5.76 -1.29
N ARG A 92 7.67 5.07 -0.43
CA ARG A 92 9.07 5.33 -0.10
C ARG A 92 9.80 4.01 0.09
N ALA A 93 11.12 4.04 -0.13
CA ALA A 93 11.97 2.91 0.17
C ALA A 93 11.94 2.60 1.68
N LEU A 94 11.54 1.38 2.02
CA LEU A 94 11.66 0.83 3.37
C LEU A 94 13.13 0.39 3.60
N PRO A 95 13.89 1.05 4.48
CA PRO A 95 15.34 0.89 4.56
C PRO A 95 15.79 -0.50 5.07
N TRP A 96 14.89 -1.27 5.69
CA TRP A 96 15.14 -2.63 6.15
C TRP A 96 14.75 -3.72 5.12
N MET A 97 14.33 -3.33 3.91
CA MET A 97 13.91 -4.25 2.86
C MET A 97 14.54 -3.88 1.52
N THR A 98 14.72 -4.87 0.65
CA THR A 98 15.12 -4.65 -0.75
C THR A 98 13.90 -4.75 -1.65
N PRO A 99 13.54 -3.70 -2.40
CA PRO A 99 12.39 -3.75 -3.31
C PRO A 99 12.68 -4.70 -4.47
N LYS A 100 11.67 -5.47 -4.88
CA LYS A 100 11.74 -6.27 -6.10
C LYS A 100 11.49 -5.44 -7.35
N HIS A 101 10.61 -4.45 -7.25
CA HIS A 101 10.31 -3.50 -8.31
C HIS A 101 10.32 -2.08 -7.75
N VAL A 102 10.80 -1.13 -8.54
CA VAL A 102 10.76 0.29 -8.23
C VAL A 102 10.18 0.98 -9.46
N ALA A 103 9.06 1.66 -9.27
CA ALA A 103 8.41 2.40 -10.34
C ALA A 103 9.31 3.55 -10.82
N PRO A 104 9.33 3.87 -12.12
CA PRO A 104 10.00 5.07 -12.61
C PRO A 104 9.36 6.32 -11.98
N SER A 105 10.18 7.34 -11.72
CA SER A 105 9.76 8.63 -11.15
C SER A 105 9.07 9.54 -12.14
#